data_AF-A0A920F8I5-F1
#
_entry.id   AF-A0A920F8I5-F1
#
_cell.length_a   1.000
_cell.length_b   1.000
_cell.length_c   1.000
_cell.angle_alpha   90.00
_cell.angle_beta   90.00
_cell.angle_gamma   90.00
#
_symmetry.space_group_name_H-M   'P 1'
#
loop_
_entity.id
_entity.type
_entity.pdbx_description
1 polymer ?
#
loop_
_entity_poly.entity_id
_entity_poly.type
_entity_poly.pdbx_seq_one_letter_code
_entity_poly.pdbx_strand_id
1 'polypeptide(L)'
;MMVTLPVLAGLHLYMETVLRALPEPVSRNRLLVPHSTNRDVLRSLRREGWITVSLFQQVDSLEKEAKRLNCSHIFSNNRPKKLG
;
A
#
# COMPACT_ATOMS: atom_id res chain seq x y z
N MET A 1 51.69 -11.04 -19.99
CA MET A 1 50.62 -10.13 -19.55
C MET A 1 49.74 -10.89 -18.56
N MET A 2 49.81 -10.56 -17.27
CA MET A 2 48.90 -11.10 -16.25
C MET A 2 47.59 -10.31 -16.34
N VAL A 3 46.48 -10.99 -16.57
CA VAL A 3 45.14 -10.40 -16.51
C VAL A 3 44.65 -10.56 -15.08
N THR A 4 44.56 -9.46 -14.34
CA THR A 4 43.97 -9.46 -12.99
C THR A 4 42.45 -9.61 -13.14
N LEU A 5 41.91 -10.79 -12.87
CA LEU A 5 40.46 -10.99 -12.80
C LEU A 5 39.89 -10.20 -11.61
N PRO A 6 38.82 -9.41 -11.79
CA PRO A 6 38.18 -8.70 -10.68
C PRO A 6 37.57 -9.68 -9.69
N VAL A 7 37.73 -9.42 -8.39
CA VAL A 7 37.05 -10.16 -7.33
C VAL A 7 35.56 -9.84 -7.40
N LEU A 8 34.73 -10.85 -7.63
CA LEU A 8 33.27 -10.76 -7.58
C LEU A 8 32.80 -11.18 -6.20
N ALA A 9 32.07 -10.30 -5.50
CA ALA A 9 31.42 -10.59 -4.24
C ALA A 9 29.89 -10.42 -4.40
N GLY A 10 29.13 -11.44 -4.00
CA GLY A 10 27.68 -11.43 -3.95
C GLY A 10 27.18 -12.00 -2.63
N LEU A 11 26.05 -11.50 -2.14
CA LEU A 11 25.37 -11.99 -0.93
C LEU A 11 23.97 -12.47 -1.32
N HIS A 12 23.59 -13.63 -0.78
CA HIS A 12 22.20 -14.09 -0.79
C HIS A 12 21.52 -13.72 0.51
N LEU A 13 20.34 -13.11 0.41
CA LEU A 13 19.47 -12.85 1.56
C LEU A 13 18.31 -13.84 1.54
N TYR A 14 18.12 -14.54 2.66
CA TYR A 14 16.94 -15.36 2.90
C TYR A 14 15.82 -14.45 3.39
N MET A 15 14.85 -14.18 2.53
CA MET A 15 13.76 -13.25 2.86
C MET A 15 12.97 -13.70 4.09
N GLU A 16 12.88 -15.00 4.37
CA GLU A 16 12.27 -15.52 5.59
C GLU A 16 12.97 -15.02 6.87
N THR A 17 14.31 -14.99 6.88
CA THR A 17 15.11 -14.53 8.02
C THR A 17 14.94 -13.03 8.20
N VAL A 18 14.96 -12.29 7.09
CA VAL A 18 14.72 -10.84 7.10
C VAL A 18 13.36 -10.54 7.70
N LEU A 19 12.30 -11.18 7.20
CA LEU A 19 10.93 -10.95 7.67
C LEU A 19 10.75 -11.31 9.16
N ARG A 20 11.38 -12.38 9.66
CA ARG A 20 11.33 -12.75 11.09
C ARG A 20 12.01 -11.73 11.99
N ALA A 21 13.05 -11.06 11.50
CA ALA A 21 13.82 -10.08 12.26
C ALA A 21 13.17 -8.70 12.29
N LEU A 22 12.16 -8.43 11.45
CA LEU A 22 11.48 -7.14 11.42
C LEU A 22 10.57 -6.96 12.64
N PRO A 23 10.48 -5.73 13.21
CA PRO A 23 9.47 -5.42 14.21
C PRO A 23 8.06 -5.49 13.59
N GLU A 24 7.03 -5.51 14.44
CA GLU A 24 5.65 -5.47 13.97
C GLU A 24 5.41 -4.25 13.07
N PRO A 25 4.79 -4.45 11.89
CA PRO A 25 4.51 -3.35 10.98
C PRO A 25 3.46 -2.42 11.59
N VAL A 26 3.77 -1.13 11.64
CA VAL A 26 2.80 -0.11 12.06
C VAL A 26 1.59 -0.15 11.13
N SER A 27 0.42 -0.48 11.69
CA SER A 27 -0.83 -0.43 10.93
C SER A 27 -1.11 1.02 10.53
N ARG A 28 -1.08 1.30 9.23
CA ARG A 28 -1.41 2.62 8.68
C ARG A 28 -2.86 2.60 8.21
N ASN A 29 -3.55 3.73 8.36
CA ASN A 29 -4.93 3.85 7.94
C ASN A 29 -5.05 3.72 6.42
N ARG A 30 -5.67 2.62 5.99
CA ARG A 30 -5.92 2.31 4.58
C ARG A 30 -7.29 2.83 4.19
N LEU A 31 -7.32 3.65 3.14
CA LEU A 31 -8.50 4.32 2.62
C LEU A 31 -8.85 3.71 1.25
N LEU A 32 -10.00 3.05 1.15
CA LEU A 32 -10.54 2.60 -0.13
C LEU A 32 -11.10 3.81 -0.89
N VAL A 33 -10.64 4.01 -2.12
CA VAL A 33 -11.02 5.14 -2.97
C VAL A 33 -11.77 4.62 -4.21
N PRO A 34 -12.96 5.17 -4.54
CA PRO A 34 -13.69 4.83 -5.74
C PRO A 34 -12.86 5.01 -7.02
N HIS A 35 -13.12 4.16 -8.03
CA HIS A 35 -12.45 4.20 -9.34
C HIS A 35 -12.52 5.60 -9.98
N SER A 36 -13.64 6.30 -9.84
CA SER A 36 -13.91 7.60 -10.47
C SER A 36 -13.19 8.79 -9.83
N THR A 37 -12.32 8.57 -8.84
CA THR A 37 -11.70 9.67 -8.08
C THR A 37 -10.54 10.32 -8.83
N ASN A 38 -10.53 11.65 -8.86
CA ASN A 38 -9.48 12.43 -9.52
C ASN A 38 -8.09 12.15 -8.90
N ARG A 39 -7.06 12.08 -9.75
CA ARG A 39 -5.66 11.85 -9.34
C ARG A 39 -5.11 12.93 -8.40
N ASP A 40 -5.56 14.17 -8.52
CA ASP A 40 -5.09 15.27 -7.65
C ASP A 40 -5.62 15.09 -6.23
N VAL A 41 -6.86 14.63 -6.07
CA VAL A 41 -7.43 14.25 -4.78
C VAL A 41 -6.64 13.10 -4.16
N LEU A 42 -6.35 12.05 -4.96
CA LEU A 42 -5.50 10.93 -4.53
C LEU A 42 -4.10 11.39 -4.09
N ARG A 43 -3.52 12.36 -4.81
CA ARG A 43 -2.21 12.91 -4.47
C ARG A 43 -2.26 13.65 -3.13
N SER A 44 -3.28 14.47 -2.90
CA SER A 44 -3.46 15.19 -1.63
C SER A 44 -3.66 14.21 -0.47
N LEU A 45 -4.52 13.20 -0.63
CA LEU A 45 -4.72 12.16 0.39
C LEU A 45 -3.41 11.45 0.77
N ARG A 46 -2.55 11.13 -0.21
CA ARG A 46 -1.25 10.52 0.08
C ARG A 46 -0.29 11.47 0.80
N ARG A 47 -0.32 12.77 0.48
CA ARG A 47 0.47 13.77 1.20
C ARG A 47 0.01 13.94 2.65
N GLU A 48 -1.27 13.77 2.92
CA GLU A 48 -1.86 13.75 4.27
C GLU A 48 -1.49 12.47 5.05
N GLY A 49 -0.82 11.50 4.43
CA GLY A 49 -0.36 10.27 5.08
C GLY A 49 -1.29 9.07 4.91
N TRP A 50 -2.34 9.18 4.09
CA TRP A 50 -3.23 8.06 3.80
C TRP A 50 -2.60 7.04 2.84
N ILE A 51 -2.78 5.76 3.13
CA ILE A 51 -2.57 4.70 2.14
C ILE A 51 -3.85 4.55 1.33
N THR A 52 -3.87 5.11 0.12
CA THR A 52 -5.00 5.01 -0.80
C THR A 52 -5.00 3.66 -1.53
N VAL A 53 -6.13 2.95 -1.51
CA VAL A 53 -6.38 1.75 -2.31
C VAL A 53 -7.45 2.10 -3.33
N SER A 54 -7.09 2.18 -4.61
CA SER A 54 -8.04 2.54 -5.66
C SER A 54 -8.79 1.30 -6.13
N LEU A 55 -10.12 1.43 -6.27
CA LEU A 55 -10.91 0.40 -6.92
C LEU A 55 -10.58 0.31 -8.41
N PHE A 56 -10.47 -0.92 -8.90
CA PHE A 56 -10.27 -1.18 -10.32
C PHE A 56 -11.55 -0.94 -11.13
N GLN A 57 -12.72 -1.25 -10.56
CA GLN A 57 -14.02 -1.06 -11.17
C GLN A 57 -15.05 -0.65 -10.12
N GLN A 58 -16.23 -0.21 -10.59
CA GLN A 58 -17.35 0.08 -9.69
C GLN A 58 -17.87 -1.22 -9.07
N VAL A 59 -18.25 -1.15 -7.79
CA VAL A 59 -18.75 -2.28 -7.00
C VAL A 59 -20.04 -1.89 -6.31
N ASP A 60 -20.89 -2.86 -6.00
CA ASP A 60 -22.20 -2.62 -5.39
C ASP A 60 -22.11 -2.00 -3.99
N SER A 61 -21.09 -2.41 -3.22
CA SER A 61 -20.89 -1.93 -1.86
C SER A 61 -19.42 -1.63 -1.61
N LEU A 62 -19.11 -0.35 -1.52
CA LEU A 62 -17.78 0.15 -1.14
C LEU A 62 -17.35 -0.38 0.24
N GLU A 63 -18.30 -0.55 1.16
CA GLU A 63 -18.02 -1.01 2.51
C GLU A 63 -17.65 -2.50 2.56
N LYS A 64 -18.40 -3.36 1.85
CA LYS A 64 -18.06 -4.79 1.72
C LYS A 64 -16.69 -4.96 1.08
N GLU A 65 -16.42 -4.19 0.04
CA GLU A 65 -15.15 -4.26 -0.67
C GLU A 65 -13.98 -3.72 0.16
N ALA A 66 -14.21 -2.68 0.96
CA ALA A 66 -13.20 -2.18 1.88
C ALA A 66 -12.89 -3.19 2.99
N LYS A 67 -13.90 -3.89 3.52
CA LYS A 67 -13.69 -5.01 4.46
C LYS A 67 -12.91 -6.15 3.80
N ARG A 68 -13.29 -6.56 2.58
CA ARG A 68 -12.58 -7.59 1.80
C ARG A 68 -11.11 -7.24 1.56
N LEU A 69 -10.84 -5.98 1.28
CA LEU A 69 -9.50 -5.46 1.02
C LEU A 69 -8.76 -5.05 2.28
N ASN A 70 -9.32 -5.27 3.48
CA ASN A 70 -8.74 -4.88 4.77
C ASN A 70 -8.37 -3.38 4.86
N CYS A 71 -9.25 -2.52 4.33
CA CYS A 71 -9.18 -1.07 4.47
C CYS A 71 -9.94 -0.64 5.74
N SER A 72 -9.38 0.31 6.48
CA SER A 72 -10.02 0.83 7.70
C SER A 72 -11.01 1.97 7.42
N HIS A 73 -10.87 2.63 6.27
CA HIS A 73 -11.69 3.76 5.85
C HIS A 73 -12.15 3.62 4.40
N ILE A 74 -13.24 4.29 4.06
CA ILE A 74 -13.73 4.49 2.70
C ILE A 74 -13.72 5.97 2.35
N PHE A 75 -13.50 6.30 1.09
CA PHE A 75 -13.62 7.67 0.59
C PHE A 75 -15.04 7.88 0.05
N SER A 76 -15.82 8.72 0.71
CA SER A 76 -17.21 9.03 0.35
C SER A 76 -17.52 10.50 0.64
N ASN A 77 -18.37 11.12 -0.17
CA ASN A 77 -18.71 12.55 -0.06
C ASN A 77 -17.47 13.46 0.01
N ASN A 78 -16.44 13.12 -0.78
CA ASN A 78 -15.16 13.82 -0.85
C ASN A 78 -14.39 13.88 0.50
N ARG A 79 -14.62 12.92 1.41
CA ARG A 79 -13.95 12.84 2.71
C ARG A 79 -13.65 11.38 3.11
N PRO A 80 -12.60 11.12 3.91
CA PRO A 80 -12.39 9.82 4.55
C PRO A 80 -13.48 9.55 5.60
N LYS A 81 -14.12 8.37 5.53
CA LYS A 81 -15.09 7.87 6.51
C LYS A 81 -14.59 6.54 7.08
N LYS A 82 -14.54 6.42 8.40
CA LYS A 82 -14.15 5.16 9.07
C LYS A 82 -15.24 4.09 8.88
N LEU A 83 -14.83 2.86 8.63
CA LEU A 83 -15.74 1.71 8.62
C LEU A 83 -16.18 1.37 10.04
N GLY A 84 -17.47 1.09 10.19
CA GLY A 84 -18.07 0.52 11.39
C GLY A 84 -17.94 -0.99 11.45
#